data_AF-A0A0D2CGK6-F1
#
_entry.id   AF-A0A0D2CGK6-F1
#
_cell.length_a   1.000
_cell.length_b   1.000
_cell.length_c   1.000
_cell.angle_alpha   90.00
_cell.angle_beta   90.00
_cell.angle_gamma   90.00
#
_symmetry.space_group_name_H-M   'P 1'
#
loop_
_entity.id
_entity.type
_entity.pdbx_description
1 polymer ?
#
loop_
_entity_poly.entity_id
_entity_poly.type
_entity_poly.pdbx_seq_one_letter_code
_entity_poly.pdbx_strand_id
1 'polypeptide(L)'
;MSDPRIPKYYHRTTPHWQQEQRNAFWELNENKHPPFNTRPDKLEARAEESLSVNGRLYAQSNAGQGWTHLANRQAFYRHRLVPHQLVDVNERDTTTTLFGHKVSAPIGFAPIGINKIYHPKGELPVAKVAGELRLPYGLSTAGSCTIEDVAASNDAGRWSEGAVKVEGADNDSPVRFFQLYLPHDDDLAISLLKRAVKSGFTACILTTDTWQLGWRHDDIATSNYAFYRGIGADLGLVDPVFQKRLAEEGIDPKKDPEKAGAMWIDNVWHGRAFSWEKMPWLIKTWKELSGGKPFCIKGWVTSLLASLAKLND
;
A
#
# COMPACT_ATOMS: atom_id res chain seq x y z
N MET A 1 31.77 -6.38 6.69
CA MET A 1 30.70 -6.15 7.70
C MET A 1 30.82 -4.71 8.17
N SER A 2 29.71 -4.02 8.46
CA SER A 2 29.78 -2.64 9.00
C SER A 2 30.63 -2.66 10.27
N ASP A 3 31.80 -2.00 10.23
CA ASP A 3 32.67 -1.96 11.39
C ASP A 3 31.98 -1.12 12.50
N PRO A 4 31.77 -1.67 13.71
CA PRO A 4 31.17 -0.97 14.84
C PRO A 4 31.99 0.21 15.37
N ARG A 5 33.16 0.48 14.79
CA ARG A 5 34.09 1.53 15.22
C ARG A 5 34.65 2.33 14.04
N ILE A 6 33.97 2.37 12.89
CA ILE A 6 34.40 3.20 11.76
C ILE A 6 34.67 4.62 12.30
N PRO A 7 35.85 5.21 12.05
CA PRO A 7 36.29 6.47 12.67
C PRO A 7 35.33 7.65 12.50
N LYS A 8 34.44 7.56 11.51
CA LYS A 8 33.24 8.38 11.39
C LYS A 8 32.02 7.48 11.61
N TYR A 9 31.63 7.29 12.88
CA TYR A 9 30.25 6.87 13.17
C TYR A 9 29.36 8.02 12.71
N TYR A 10 28.87 7.95 11.48
CA TYR A 10 28.19 9.06 10.84
C TYR A 10 27.00 9.52 11.67
N HIS A 11 26.83 10.84 11.77
CA HIS A 11 25.53 11.46 12.00
C HIS A 11 24.65 11.14 10.78
N ARG A 12 24.17 9.90 10.71
CA ARG A 12 23.20 9.51 9.69
C ARG A 12 21.82 9.73 10.25
N THR A 13 20.99 10.42 9.49
CA THR A 13 19.60 10.68 9.83
C THR A 13 18.69 9.47 9.57
N THR A 14 19.25 8.35 9.10
CA THR A 14 18.51 7.15 8.65
C THR A 14 19.06 5.80 9.11
N PRO A 15 18.20 4.75 9.21
CA PRO A 15 18.56 3.42 9.71
C PRO A 15 19.65 2.76 8.90
N HIS A 16 20.70 2.28 9.55
CA HIS A 16 21.82 1.63 8.88
C HIS A 16 21.42 0.23 8.40
N TRP A 17 20.87 0.12 7.18
CA TRP A 17 20.40 -1.17 6.63
C TRP A 17 21.49 -2.24 6.56
N GLN A 18 22.77 -1.87 6.43
CA GLN A 18 23.87 -2.85 6.53
C GLN A 18 24.13 -3.33 7.97
N GLN A 19 23.65 -2.59 8.98
CA GLN A 19 23.70 -3.03 10.37
C GLN A 19 22.69 -4.15 10.60
N GLU A 20 21.52 -4.14 9.94
CA GLU A 20 20.59 -5.29 9.95
C GLU A 20 21.26 -6.55 9.40
N GLN A 21 21.98 -6.43 8.27
CA GLN A 21 22.77 -7.55 7.74
C GLN A 21 23.82 -8.05 8.74
N ARG A 22 24.52 -7.13 9.42
CA ARG A 22 25.49 -7.49 10.45
C ARG A 22 24.85 -8.17 11.65
N ASN A 23 23.70 -7.66 12.12
CA ASN A 23 22.95 -8.25 13.22
C ASN A 23 22.53 -9.68 12.87
N ALA A 24 21.99 -9.89 11.67
CA ALA A 24 21.63 -11.22 11.17
C ALA A 24 22.82 -12.20 11.11
N PHE A 25 24.04 -11.72 10.80
CA PHE A 25 25.24 -12.56 10.89
C PHE A 25 25.66 -12.85 12.33
N TRP A 26 25.47 -11.90 13.23
CA TRP A 26 25.83 -12.05 14.64
C TRP A 26 24.89 -13.00 15.39
N GLU A 27 23.60 -13.00 15.04
CA GLU A 27 22.56 -13.86 15.63
C GLU A 27 22.95 -15.35 15.68
N LEU A 28 23.77 -15.81 14.73
CA LEU A 28 24.28 -17.18 14.73
C LEU A 28 25.09 -17.52 15.99
N ASN A 29 25.82 -16.56 16.56
CA ASN A 29 26.56 -16.75 17.81
C ASN A 29 25.62 -16.98 19.01
N GLU A 30 24.36 -16.59 18.88
CA GLU A 30 23.29 -16.83 19.86
C GLU A 30 22.40 -18.02 19.48
N ASN A 31 22.83 -18.85 18.52
CA ASN A 31 22.04 -19.93 17.92
C ASN A 31 20.68 -19.47 17.36
N LYS A 32 20.62 -18.22 16.89
CA LYS A 32 19.45 -17.65 16.19
C LYS A 32 19.74 -17.55 14.70
N HIS A 33 18.68 -17.64 13.91
CA HIS A 33 18.72 -17.44 12.46
C HIS A 33 17.56 -16.52 12.05
N PRO A 34 17.74 -15.74 10.97
CA PRO A 34 16.63 -15.02 10.36
C PRO A 34 15.48 -15.98 10.03
N PRO A 35 14.21 -15.56 10.24
CA PRO A 35 13.06 -16.44 10.10
C PRO A 35 12.78 -16.88 8.64
N PHE A 36 13.40 -16.21 7.65
CA PHE A 36 13.25 -16.52 6.24
C PHE A 36 14.44 -16.00 5.42
N ASN A 37 14.56 -16.51 4.20
CA ASN A 37 15.55 -16.04 3.22
C ASN A 37 15.03 -14.76 2.54
N THR A 38 15.85 -13.71 2.45
CA THR A 38 15.47 -12.43 1.84
C THR A 38 15.51 -12.43 0.30
N ARG A 39 15.91 -13.55 -0.33
CA ARG A 39 15.88 -13.71 -1.79
C ARG A 39 14.44 -13.82 -2.29
N PRO A 40 14.00 -13.00 -3.27
CA PRO A 40 12.59 -12.93 -3.68
C PRO A 40 11.95 -14.26 -4.09
N ASP A 41 12.65 -15.12 -4.83
CA ASP A 41 12.14 -16.43 -5.25
C ASP A 41 12.00 -17.43 -4.08
N LYS A 42 12.82 -17.28 -3.03
CA LYS A 42 12.70 -18.10 -1.81
C LYS A 42 11.54 -17.63 -0.93
N LEU A 43 11.29 -16.31 -0.89
CA LEU A 43 10.09 -15.77 -0.26
C LEU A 43 8.82 -16.22 -0.98
N GLU A 44 8.82 -16.19 -2.30
CA GLU A 44 7.71 -16.69 -3.12
C GLU A 44 7.44 -18.16 -2.83
N ALA A 45 8.44 -19.05 -2.94
CA ALA A 45 8.28 -20.46 -2.63
C ALA A 45 7.75 -20.71 -1.20
N ARG A 46 8.25 -19.96 -0.21
CA ARG A 46 7.76 -20.07 1.18
C ARG A 46 6.29 -19.61 1.31
N ALA A 47 5.90 -18.57 0.58
CA ALA A 47 4.51 -18.13 0.52
C ALA A 47 3.63 -19.19 -0.14
N GLU A 48 4.09 -19.87 -1.19
CA GLU A 48 3.35 -20.95 -1.83
C GLU A 48 3.05 -22.12 -0.89
N GLU A 49 4.00 -22.47 -0.03
CA GLU A 49 3.82 -23.51 1.00
C GLU A 49 2.86 -23.09 2.12
N SER A 50 2.72 -21.78 2.38
CA SER A 50 2.04 -21.26 3.56
C SER A 50 0.64 -20.73 3.28
N LEU A 51 0.39 -20.24 2.07
CA LEU A 51 -0.88 -19.64 1.68
C LEU A 51 -1.91 -20.71 1.29
N SER A 52 -3.19 -20.38 1.48
CA SER A 52 -4.25 -21.14 0.84
C SER A 52 -4.09 -21.10 -0.68
N VAL A 53 -4.62 -22.10 -1.40
CA VAL A 53 -4.59 -22.14 -2.87
C VAL A 53 -5.14 -20.83 -3.46
N ASN A 54 -6.28 -20.36 -2.95
CA ASN A 54 -6.91 -19.12 -3.39
C ASN A 54 -6.07 -17.88 -3.07
N GLY A 55 -5.47 -17.79 -1.88
CA GLY A 55 -4.58 -16.70 -1.52
C GLY A 55 -3.34 -16.66 -2.42
N ARG A 56 -2.74 -17.83 -2.68
CA ARG A 56 -1.59 -17.98 -3.57
C ARG A 56 -1.93 -17.57 -5.00
N LEU A 57 -3.00 -18.12 -5.56
CA LEU A 57 -3.42 -17.80 -6.93
C LEU A 57 -3.74 -16.32 -7.08
N TYR A 58 -4.43 -15.69 -6.13
CA TYR A 58 -4.72 -14.25 -6.21
C TYR A 58 -3.45 -13.39 -6.16
N ALA A 59 -2.45 -13.77 -5.35
CA ALA A 59 -1.16 -13.07 -5.31
C ALA A 59 -0.36 -13.19 -6.60
N GLN A 60 -0.44 -14.35 -7.26
CA GLN A 60 0.36 -14.68 -8.44
C GLN A 60 -0.35 -14.37 -9.76
N SER A 61 -1.68 -14.25 -9.76
CA SER A 61 -2.44 -14.14 -11.00
C SER A 61 -2.21 -12.80 -11.68
N ASN A 62 -1.96 -12.87 -12.98
CA ASN A 62 -1.71 -11.72 -13.83
C ASN A 62 -2.74 -11.70 -14.96
N ALA A 63 -2.91 -10.54 -15.60
CA ALA A 63 -3.77 -10.44 -16.77
C ALA A 63 -3.19 -11.22 -17.97
N GLY A 64 -4.06 -11.98 -18.65
CA GLY A 64 -3.69 -12.83 -19.77
C GLY A 64 -2.60 -13.84 -19.40
N GLN A 65 -1.62 -14.01 -20.29
CA GLN A 65 -0.50 -14.95 -20.10
C GLN A 65 0.61 -14.40 -19.17
N GLY A 66 0.42 -13.23 -18.53
CA GLY A 66 1.41 -12.64 -17.64
C GLY A 66 2.63 -11.99 -18.33
N TRP A 67 2.58 -11.77 -19.64
CA TRP A 67 3.70 -11.17 -20.40
C TRP A 67 4.14 -9.81 -19.87
N THR A 68 3.19 -8.93 -19.52
CA THR A 68 3.51 -7.61 -18.97
C THR A 68 4.19 -7.72 -17.60
N HIS A 69 3.79 -8.68 -16.76
CA HIS A 69 4.47 -8.95 -15.49
C HIS A 69 5.93 -9.35 -15.71
N LEU A 70 6.17 -10.29 -16.64
CA LEU A 70 7.52 -10.70 -17.01
C LEU A 70 8.33 -9.52 -17.56
N ALA A 71 7.75 -8.72 -18.45
CA ALA A 71 8.39 -7.55 -19.04
C ALA A 71 8.79 -6.51 -17.98
N ASN A 72 7.95 -6.29 -16.96
CA ASN A 72 8.26 -5.39 -15.84
C ASN A 72 9.52 -5.83 -15.10
N ARG A 73 9.67 -7.13 -14.82
CA ARG A 73 10.88 -7.67 -14.17
C ARG A 73 12.09 -7.58 -15.08
N GLN A 74 11.92 -7.94 -16.35
CA GLN A 74 13.00 -7.92 -17.34
C GLN A 74 13.51 -6.50 -17.64
N ALA A 75 12.68 -5.48 -17.49
CA ALA A 75 13.06 -4.10 -17.71
C ALA A 75 14.26 -3.66 -16.86
N PHE A 76 14.36 -4.14 -15.62
CA PHE A 76 15.51 -3.85 -14.75
C PHE A 76 16.82 -4.41 -15.31
N TYR A 77 16.79 -5.54 -16.03
CA TYR A 77 17.96 -6.09 -16.71
C TYR A 77 18.37 -5.31 -17.96
N ARG A 78 17.71 -4.22 -18.32
CA ARG A 78 18.21 -3.29 -19.34
C ARG A 78 19.11 -2.20 -18.78
N HIS A 79 19.13 -2.02 -17.46
CA HIS A 79 19.96 -1.04 -16.77
C HIS A 79 21.06 -1.73 -15.97
N ARG A 80 22.26 -1.13 -15.92
CA ARG A 80 23.40 -1.63 -15.15
C ARG A 80 23.95 -0.51 -14.28
N LEU A 81 24.32 -0.84 -13.05
CA LEU A 81 25.04 0.07 -12.17
C LEU A 81 26.52 0.04 -12.57
N VAL A 82 27.12 1.22 -12.78
CA VAL A 82 28.56 1.35 -13.05
C VAL A 82 29.28 1.49 -11.70
N PRO A 83 30.18 0.57 -11.32
CA PRO A 83 30.91 0.69 -10.06
C PRO A 83 31.95 1.80 -10.14
N HIS A 84 31.82 2.83 -9.31
CA HIS A 84 32.86 3.86 -9.16
C HIS A 84 33.80 3.48 -8.02
N GLN A 85 35.09 3.31 -8.34
CA GLN A 85 36.13 2.95 -7.37
C GLN A 85 36.73 4.19 -6.71
N LEU A 86 37.29 4.03 -5.51
CA LEU A 86 37.98 5.10 -4.76
C LEU A 86 37.15 6.37 -4.52
N VAL A 87 35.82 6.23 -4.47
CA VAL A 87 34.91 7.30 -4.07
C VAL A 87 34.68 7.20 -2.58
N ASP A 88 34.80 8.33 -1.88
CA ASP A 88 34.48 8.41 -0.46
C ASP A 88 32.97 8.30 -0.23
N VAL A 89 32.51 7.06 -0.03
CA VAL A 89 31.11 6.71 0.30
C VAL A 89 30.94 6.43 1.78
N ASN A 90 31.76 7.05 2.61
CA ASN A 90 31.66 6.95 4.05
C ASN A 90 30.28 7.43 4.53
N GLU A 91 29.82 8.59 4.07
CA GLU A 91 28.48 9.09 4.35
C GLU A 91 27.48 8.61 3.28
N ARG A 92 26.41 7.93 3.72
CA ARG A 92 25.24 7.62 2.88
C ARG A 92 24.01 8.18 3.55
N ASP A 93 23.11 8.77 2.80
CA ASP A 93 21.76 9.08 3.28
C ASP A 93 20.72 8.53 2.32
N THR A 94 19.75 7.78 2.85
CA THR A 94 18.59 7.32 2.07
C THR A 94 17.35 8.14 2.35
N THR A 95 17.42 9.16 3.22
CA THR A 95 16.26 10.03 3.42
C THR A 95 15.84 10.68 2.12
N THR A 96 14.54 10.90 2.01
CA THR A 96 13.99 11.75 0.98
C THR A 96 12.69 12.35 1.50
N THR A 97 12.07 13.20 0.69
CA THR A 97 10.77 13.80 1.01
C THR A 97 9.73 13.31 0.01
N LEU A 98 8.66 12.71 0.51
CA LEU A 98 7.51 12.26 -0.30
C LEU A 98 6.25 12.93 0.23
N PHE A 99 5.53 13.66 -0.63
CA PHE A 99 4.32 14.41 -0.27
C PHE A 99 4.49 15.30 0.98
N GLY A 100 5.66 15.95 1.11
CA GLY A 100 5.99 16.82 2.24
C GLY A 100 6.48 16.10 3.50
N HIS A 101 6.49 14.76 3.51
CA HIS A 101 7.00 13.98 4.63
C HIS A 101 8.44 13.54 4.39
N LYS A 102 9.34 13.88 5.32
CA LYS A 102 10.70 13.31 5.33
C LYS A 102 10.63 11.85 5.79
N VAL A 103 11.05 10.92 4.94
CA VAL A 103 10.98 9.46 5.11
C VAL A 103 12.37 8.83 5.20
N SER A 104 12.47 7.60 5.69
CA SER A 104 13.76 6.95 5.94
C SER A 104 14.43 6.35 4.69
N ALA A 105 13.66 6.07 3.64
CA ALA A 105 14.13 5.53 2.37
C ALA A 105 13.18 5.93 1.22
N PRO A 106 13.65 5.94 -0.05
CA PRO A 106 12.82 6.27 -1.22
C PRO A 106 11.96 5.07 -1.68
N ILE A 107 11.36 4.37 -0.73
CA ILE A 107 10.49 3.20 -0.96
C ILE A 107 9.28 3.30 -0.03
N GLY A 108 8.20 2.60 -0.36
CA GLY A 108 7.00 2.54 0.48
C GLY A 108 6.17 1.31 0.18
N PHE A 109 5.11 1.14 0.95
CA PHE A 109 4.17 0.04 0.78
C PHE A 109 3.06 0.45 -0.18
N ALA A 110 3.00 -0.21 -1.33
CA ALA A 110 1.96 0.00 -2.32
C ALA A 110 0.58 -0.37 -1.75
N PRO A 111 -0.50 0.29 -2.20
CA PRO A 111 -1.86 -0.10 -1.83
C PRO A 111 -2.19 -1.47 -2.42
N ILE A 112 -2.27 -2.47 -1.55
CA ILE A 112 -2.71 -3.84 -1.86
C ILE A 112 -3.99 -4.07 -1.05
N GLY A 113 -5.05 -4.47 -1.75
CA GLY A 113 -6.34 -4.78 -1.13
C GLY A 113 -6.43 -6.22 -0.64
N ILE A 114 -7.41 -6.47 0.22
CA ILE A 114 -7.86 -7.78 0.66
C ILE A 114 -6.77 -8.63 1.34
N ASN A 115 -5.89 -8.04 2.15
CA ASN A 115 -4.76 -8.79 2.73
C ASN A 115 -5.17 -9.96 3.65
N LYS A 116 -6.42 -10.01 4.12
CA LYS A 116 -6.98 -11.14 4.88
C LYS A 116 -6.95 -12.47 4.13
N ILE A 117 -6.87 -12.47 2.80
CA ILE A 117 -6.67 -13.72 2.02
C ILE A 117 -5.25 -14.27 2.15
N TYR A 118 -4.28 -13.43 2.57
CA TYR A 118 -2.89 -13.82 2.79
C TYR A 118 -2.58 -14.11 4.25
N HIS A 119 -3.16 -13.32 5.16
CA HIS A 119 -2.93 -13.47 6.59
C HIS A 119 -4.13 -12.94 7.40
N PRO A 120 -4.61 -13.62 8.47
CA PRO A 120 -5.81 -13.22 9.20
C PRO A 120 -5.80 -11.78 9.75
N LYS A 121 -4.61 -11.24 10.06
CA LYS A 121 -4.45 -9.85 10.52
C LYS A 121 -4.55 -8.80 9.40
N GLY A 122 -4.70 -9.20 8.14
CA GLY A 122 -4.86 -8.32 7.00
C GLY A 122 -3.77 -7.27 6.87
N GLU A 123 -4.18 -6.03 6.73
CA GLU A 123 -3.35 -4.85 6.51
C GLU A 123 -2.53 -4.43 7.75
N LEU A 124 -2.98 -4.81 8.95
CA LEU A 124 -2.47 -4.26 10.22
C LEU A 124 -0.96 -4.48 10.44
N PRO A 125 -0.38 -5.68 10.24
CA PRO A 125 1.05 -5.90 10.48
C PRO A 125 1.92 -5.06 9.56
N VAL A 126 1.53 -4.91 8.29
CA VAL A 126 2.28 -4.13 7.30
C VAL A 126 2.18 -2.64 7.63
N ALA A 127 1.00 -2.16 8.02
CA ALA A 127 0.80 -0.79 8.46
C ALA A 127 1.67 -0.46 9.70
N LYS A 128 1.77 -1.38 10.66
CA LYS A 128 2.64 -1.26 11.84
C LYS A 128 4.10 -1.13 11.44
N VAL A 129 4.62 -2.07 10.64
CA VAL A 129 6.01 -2.03 10.16
C VAL A 129 6.32 -0.75 9.39
N ALA A 130 5.38 -0.23 8.60
CA ALA A 130 5.56 1.05 7.93
C ALA A 130 5.74 2.22 8.90
N GLY A 131 4.98 2.23 10.01
CA GLY A 131 5.14 3.19 11.11
C GLY A 131 6.50 3.07 11.79
N GLU A 132 6.91 1.85 12.13
CA GLU A 132 8.21 1.53 12.76
C GLU A 132 9.37 2.02 11.90
N LEU A 133 9.31 1.76 10.58
CA LEU A 133 10.39 2.10 9.66
C LEU A 133 10.33 3.54 9.14
N ARG A 134 9.29 4.31 9.45
CA ARG A 134 9.02 5.63 8.86
C ARG A 134 8.98 5.61 7.32
N LEU A 135 8.30 4.61 6.77
CA LEU A 135 8.08 4.47 5.33
C LEU A 135 6.62 4.78 5.00
N PRO A 136 6.34 5.36 3.82
CA PRO A 136 4.97 5.56 3.37
C PRO A 136 4.17 4.27 3.32
N TYR A 137 2.95 4.30 3.85
CA TYR A 137 2.00 3.20 3.74
C TYR A 137 0.78 3.60 2.92
N GLY A 138 0.45 2.85 1.85
CA GLY A 138 -0.79 3.02 1.10
C GLY A 138 -1.88 2.06 1.57
N LEU A 139 -3.00 2.56 2.08
CA LEU A 139 -4.21 1.77 2.32
C LEU A 139 -5.09 1.75 1.07
N SER A 140 -5.50 0.58 0.59
CA SER A 140 -6.47 0.47 -0.51
C SER A 140 -7.92 0.64 -0.04
N THR A 141 -8.77 1.23 -0.87
CA THR A 141 -10.24 1.19 -0.69
C THR A 141 -10.77 -0.26 -0.70
N ALA A 142 -10.08 -1.16 -1.39
CA ALA A 142 -10.35 -2.59 -1.42
C ALA A 142 -9.72 -3.36 -0.23
N GLY A 143 -9.38 -2.66 0.87
CA GLY A 143 -8.74 -3.26 2.05
C GLY A 143 -9.67 -4.18 2.85
N SER A 144 -9.07 -5.09 3.60
CA SER A 144 -9.76 -6.01 4.53
C SER A 144 -9.58 -5.64 6.01
N CYS A 145 -9.30 -4.37 6.29
CA CYS A 145 -9.27 -3.79 7.62
C CYS A 145 -9.84 -2.38 7.52
N THR A 146 -10.46 -1.89 8.60
CA THR A 146 -11.03 -0.54 8.60
C THR A 146 -9.94 0.53 8.45
N ILE A 147 -10.31 1.71 7.96
CA ILE A 147 -9.41 2.87 7.84
C ILE A 147 -8.81 3.21 9.21
N GLU A 148 -9.66 3.15 10.23
CA GLU A 148 -9.35 3.49 11.62
C GLU A 148 -8.39 2.48 12.25
N ASP A 149 -8.60 1.17 12.07
CA ASP A 149 -7.71 0.14 12.63
C ASP A 149 -6.33 0.17 11.98
N VAL A 150 -6.30 0.40 10.65
CA VAL A 150 -5.04 0.53 9.91
C VAL A 150 -4.24 1.74 10.39
N ALA A 151 -4.92 2.87 10.59
CA ALA A 151 -4.31 4.07 11.17
C ALA A 151 -3.77 3.81 12.58
N ALA A 152 -4.58 3.20 13.46
CA ALA A 152 -4.16 2.87 14.82
C ALA A 152 -2.95 1.90 14.84
N SER A 153 -2.92 0.92 13.93
CA SER A 153 -1.79 -0.02 13.81
C SER A 153 -0.52 0.66 13.31
N ASN A 154 -0.65 1.59 12.34
CA ASN A 154 0.45 2.42 11.89
C ASN A 154 0.99 3.32 13.01
N ASP A 155 0.10 3.93 13.80
CA ASP A 155 0.49 4.73 14.97
C ASP A 155 1.20 3.86 16.00
N ALA A 156 0.70 2.66 16.30
CA ALA A 156 1.36 1.73 17.22
C ALA A 156 2.79 1.37 16.79
N GLY A 157 3.04 1.25 15.48
CA GLY A 157 4.39 1.07 14.95
C GLY A 157 5.24 2.34 15.07
N ARG A 158 4.64 3.51 14.83
CA ARG A 158 5.34 4.80 14.93
C ARG A 158 5.81 5.07 16.37
N TRP A 159 5.00 4.70 17.36
CA TRP A 159 5.26 4.88 18.78
C TRP A 159 5.98 3.70 19.44
N SER A 160 6.36 2.66 18.68
CA SER A 160 7.06 1.52 19.26
C SER A 160 8.47 1.91 19.72
N GLU A 161 8.98 1.18 20.70
CA GLU A 161 10.40 1.21 21.02
C GLU A 161 11.21 0.82 19.77
N GLY A 162 12.32 1.52 19.52
CA GLY A 162 13.17 1.29 18.34
C GLY A 162 12.63 1.83 17.02
N ALA A 163 11.45 2.47 17.00
CA ALA A 163 10.91 3.06 15.79
C ALA A 163 11.87 4.13 15.22
N VAL A 164 12.10 4.07 13.91
CA VAL A 164 13.09 4.86 13.18
C VAL A 164 12.78 6.35 13.29
N LYS A 165 13.73 7.12 13.83
CA LYS A 165 13.67 8.58 13.83
C LYS A 165 14.51 9.12 12.70
N VAL A 166 13.97 10.11 11.99
CA VAL A 166 14.66 10.84 10.93
C VAL A 166 14.90 12.26 11.38
N GLU A 167 16.16 12.70 11.34
CA GLU A 167 16.53 14.07 11.73
C GLU A 167 15.84 15.10 10.84
N GLY A 168 15.31 16.17 11.45
CA GLY A 168 14.55 17.21 10.75
C GLY A 168 13.18 16.76 10.24
N ALA A 169 12.73 15.56 10.60
CA ALA A 169 11.38 15.10 10.34
C ALA A 169 10.48 15.34 11.56
N ASP A 170 9.19 15.60 11.32
CA ASP A 170 8.16 15.42 12.36
C ASP A 170 7.97 13.91 12.59
N ASN A 171 8.69 13.40 13.59
CA ASN A 171 8.77 11.97 13.88
C ASN A 171 7.50 11.39 14.49
N ASP A 172 6.60 12.26 14.96
CA ASP A 172 5.34 11.89 15.59
C ASP A 172 4.22 11.82 14.56
N SER A 173 4.30 12.62 13.49
CA SER A 173 3.36 12.55 12.38
C SER A 173 3.45 11.24 11.58
N PRO A 174 2.31 10.59 11.29
CA PRO A 174 2.28 9.39 10.47
C PRO A 174 2.54 9.69 8.99
N VAL A 175 3.06 8.70 8.27
CA VAL A 175 3.26 8.77 6.81
C VAL A 175 2.40 7.69 6.16
N ARG A 176 1.09 7.96 6.06
CA ARG A 176 0.11 7.04 5.48
C ARG A 176 -0.79 7.73 4.46
N PHE A 177 -0.99 7.09 3.32
CA PHE A 177 -1.73 7.58 2.17
C PHE A 177 -2.94 6.70 1.91
N PHE A 178 -4.06 7.32 1.53
CA PHE A 178 -5.29 6.60 1.24
C PHE A 178 -5.42 6.45 -0.27
N GLN A 179 -5.39 5.22 -0.76
CA GLN A 179 -5.69 4.93 -2.15
C GLN A 179 -7.20 4.82 -2.33
N LEU A 180 -7.73 5.73 -3.15
CA LEU A 180 -9.13 5.78 -3.53
C LEU A 180 -9.34 4.99 -4.82
N TYR A 181 -10.20 3.98 -4.73
CA TYR A 181 -11.03 3.58 -5.86
C TYR A 181 -12.28 4.44 -5.77
N LEU A 182 -12.50 5.30 -6.76
CA LEU A 182 -13.58 6.29 -6.69
C LEU A 182 -14.92 5.57 -6.75
N PRO A 183 -15.75 5.59 -5.68
CA PRO A 183 -17.06 5.00 -5.73
C PRO A 183 -17.96 5.71 -6.72
N HIS A 184 -18.95 4.99 -7.23
CA HIS A 184 -19.99 5.51 -8.10
C HIS A 184 -21.05 6.31 -7.34
N ASP A 185 -21.03 6.23 -6.01
CA ASP A 185 -21.79 7.06 -5.08
C ASP A 185 -20.89 8.17 -4.50
N ASP A 186 -21.19 9.42 -4.83
CA ASP A 186 -20.44 10.59 -4.38
C ASP A 186 -20.49 10.78 -2.85
N ASP A 187 -21.61 10.42 -2.21
CA ASP A 187 -21.74 10.51 -0.76
C ASP A 187 -20.79 9.50 -0.08
N LEU A 188 -20.67 8.30 -0.66
CA LEU A 188 -19.76 7.28 -0.18
C LEU A 188 -18.30 7.71 -0.39
N ALA A 189 -17.98 8.28 -1.55
CA ALA A 189 -16.65 8.84 -1.83
C ALA A 189 -16.26 9.89 -0.77
N ILE A 190 -17.16 10.83 -0.48
CA ILE A 190 -16.96 11.86 0.54
C ILE A 190 -16.81 11.25 1.94
N SER A 191 -17.62 10.25 2.30
CA SER A 191 -17.55 9.56 3.59
C SER A 191 -16.19 8.89 3.81
N LEU A 192 -15.71 8.13 2.82
CA LEU A 192 -14.40 7.47 2.88
C LEU A 192 -13.26 8.47 3.00
N LEU A 193 -13.28 9.56 2.22
CA LEU A 193 -12.27 10.61 2.30
C LEU A 193 -12.28 11.32 3.65
N LYS A 194 -13.47 11.63 4.20
CA LYS A 194 -13.60 12.22 5.55
C LYS A 194 -13.01 11.32 6.62
N ARG A 195 -13.31 10.01 6.56
CA ARG A 195 -12.76 9.01 7.48
C ARG A 195 -11.24 8.93 7.36
N ALA A 196 -10.71 8.84 6.14
CA ALA A 196 -9.28 8.84 5.89
C ALA A 196 -8.59 10.09 6.48
N VAL A 197 -9.13 11.29 6.24
CA VAL A 197 -8.57 12.53 6.82
C VAL A 197 -8.61 12.50 8.34
N LYS A 198 -9.75 12.11 8.93
CA LYS A 198 -9.92 12.03 10.40
C LYS A 198 -8.95 11.02 11.02
N SER A 199 -8.65 9.94 10.31
CA SER A 199 -7.67 8.92 10.70
C SER A 199 -6.23 9.29 10.35
N GLY A 200 -5.94 10.56 10.00
CA GLY A 200 -4.56 11.04 9.80
C GLY A 200 -3.91 10.59 8.50
N PHE A 201 -4.68 10.19 7.48
CA PHE A 201 -4.13 9.98 6.15
C PHE A 201 -3.76 11.33 5.50
N THR A 202 -2.57 11.39 4.91
CA THR A 202 -1.94 12.65 4.50
C THR A 202 -1.81 12.86 3.00
N ALA A 203 -2.20 11.87 2.19
CA ALA A 203 -2.35 12.02 0.75
C ALA A 203 -3.47 11.12 0.23
N CYS A 204 -4.09 11.53 -0.88
CA CYS A 204 -5.05 10.71 -1.62
C CYS A 204 -4.41 10.21 -2.92
N ILE A 205 -4.50 8.91 -3.17
CA ILE A 205 -3.99 8.24 -4.37
C ILE A 205 -5.17 7.70 -5.17
N LEU A 206 -5.60 8.39 -6.21
CA LEU A 206 -6.65 7.88 -7.11
C LEU A 206 -6.07 6.81 -8.04
N THR A 207 -6.57 5.59 -7.99
CA THR A 207 -6.19 4.55 -8.96
C THR A 207 -7.14 4.57 -10.17
N THR A 208 -6.60 4.74 -11.37
CA THR A 208 -7.39 4.87 -12.61
C THR A 208 -7.20 3.69 -13.58
N ASP A 209 -6.23 2.81 -13.34
CA ASP A 209 -5.88 1.67 -14.19
C ASP A 209 -6.73 0.41 -13.94
N THR A 210 -7.70 0.48 -13.04
CA THR A 210 -8.50 -0.68 -12.61
C THR A 210 -9.96 -0.26 -12.42
N TRP A 211 -10.69 -0.11 -13.53
CA TRP A 211 -12.16 0.11 -13.58
C TRP A 211 -12.92 -1.17 -13.99
N GLN A 212 -12.20 -2.15 -14.55
CA GLN A 212 -12.66 -3.51 -14.77
C GLN A 212 -11.54 -4.50 -14.42
N LEU A 213 -11.88 -5.63 -13.81
CA LEU A 213 -10.87 -6.62 -13.46
C LEU A 213 -10.25 -7.17 -14.74
N GLY A 214 -8.91 -7.18 -14.80
CA GLY A 214 -8.20 -7.82 -15.90
C GLY A 214 -8.52 -9.31 -15.98
N TRP A 215 -8.41 -9.89 -17.17
CA TRP A 215 -8.66 -11.31 -17.37
C TRP A 215 -7.55 -12.17 -16.74
N ARG A 216 -7.81 -12.71 -15.55
CA ARG A 216 -6.86 -13.50 -14.75
C ARG A 216 -7.26 -14.97 -14.76
N HIS A 217 -6.55 -15.81 -15.52
CA HIS A 217 -6.99 -17.17 -15.84
C HIS A 217 -7.20 -18.04 -14.59
N ASP A 218 -6.25 -18.01 -13.64
CA ASP A 218 -6.35 -18.82 -12.43
C ASP A 218 -7.49 -18.37 -11.52
N ASP A 219 -7.69 -17.05 -11.40
CA ASP A 219 -8.78 -16.50 -10.61
C ASP A 219 -10.15 -16.90 -11.19
N ILE A 220 -10.29 -16.89 -12.53
CA ILE A 220 -11.50 -17.33 -13.21
C ILE A 220 -11.70 -18.84 -13.04
N ALA A 221 -10.67 -19.65 -13.28
CA ALA A 221 -10.74 -21.11 -13.20
C ALA A 221 -11.14 -21.61 -11.80
N THR A 222 -10.80 -20.84 -10.76
CA THR A 222 -11.09 -21.20 -9.37
C THR A 222 -12.21 -20.36 -8.73
N SER A 223 -12.86 -19.49 -9.51
CA SER A 223 -13.88 -18.54 -9.03
C SER A 223 -13.37 -17.72 -7.82
N ASN A 224 -12.11 -17.32 -7.86
CA ASN A 224 -11.35 -16.76 -6.73
C ASN A 224 -11.53 -15.24 -6.63
N TYR A 225 -12.78 -14.82 -6.38
CA TYR A 225 -13.09 -13.42 -6.15
C TYR A 225 -13.59 -13.21 -4.72
N ALA A 226 -12.69 -12.69 -3.86
CA ALA A 226 -12.89 -12.65 -2.41
C ALA A 226 -14.14 -11.87 -1.97
N PHE A 227 -14.48 -10.79 -2.67
CA PHE A 227 -15.67 -9.98 -2.38
C PHE A 227 -16.97 -10.76 -2.53
N TYR A 228 -17.07 -11.64 -3.53
CA TYR A 228 -18.23 -12.51 -3.72
C TYR A 228 -18.32 -13.65 -2.70
N ARG A 229 -17.35 -13.72 -1.79
CA ARG A 229 -17.30 -14.68 -0.68
C ARG A 229 -17.32 -13.96 0.68
N GLY A 230 -17.74 -12.69 0.71
CA GLY A 230 -17.88 -11.92 1.94
C GLY A 230 -16.57 -11.41 2.56
N ILE A 231 -15.47 -11.40 1.81
CA ILE A 231 -14.15 -10.95 2.30
C ILE A 231 -13.75 -9.64 1.60
N GLY A 232 -13.24 -8.67 2.36
CA GLY A 232 -12.64 -7.43 1.81
C GLY A 232 -13.56 -6.21 1.79
N ALA A 233 -14.79 -6.30 2.30
CA ALA A 233 -15.70 -5.16 2.38
C ALA A 233 -15.58 -4.36 3.69
N ASP A 234 -14.57 -4.63 4.52
CA ASP A 234 -14.48 -4.13 5.90
C ASP A 234 -14.54 -2.60 6.00
N LEU A 235 -13.98 -1.87 5.03
CA LEU A 235 -14.07 -0.40 4.99
C LEU A 235 -15.51 0.07 4.81
N GLY A 236 -16.26 -0.59 3.92
CA GLY A 236 -17.66 -0.28 3.62
C GLY A 236 -18.60 -0.73 4.74
N LEU A 237 -18.38 -1.91 5.31
CA LEU A 237 -19.25 -2.47 6.34
C LEU A 237 -19.35 -1.61 7.60
N VAL A 238 -18.37 -0.75 7.85
CA VAL A 238 -18.38 0.24 8.95
C VAL A 238 -18.65 1.67 8.47
N ASP A 239 -18.82 1.89 7.16
CA ASP A 239 -19.12 3.20 6.59
C ASP A 239 -20.61 3.54 6.73
N PRO A 240 -20.97 4.71 7.29
CA PRO A 240 -22.38 5.05 7.51
C PRO A 240 -23.18 5.19 6.21
N VAL A 241 -22.56 5.65 5.11
CA VAL A 241 -23.25 5.77 3.83
C VAL A 241 -23.48 4.38 3.25
N PHE A 242 -22.47 3.52 3.25
CA PHE A 242 -22.63 2.16 2.73
C PHE A 242 -23.60 1.32 3.56
N GLN A 243 -23.60 1.44 4.89
CA GLN A 243 -24.60 0.81 5.77
C GLN A 243 -26.02 1.25 5.43
N LYS A 244 -26.21 2.53 5.12
CA LYS A 244 -27.50 3.05 4.65
C LYS A 244 -27.89 2.42 3.32
N ARG A 245 -26.96 2.32 2.35
CA ARG A 245 -27.24 1.68 1.04
C ARG A 245 -27.60 0.20 1.19
N LEU A 246 -26.91 -0.53 2.05
CA LEU A 246 -27.24 -1.93 2.34
C LEU A 246 -28.68 -2.06 2.89
N ALA A 247 -29.07 -1.17 3.80
CA ALA A 247 -30.42 -1.17 4.35
C ALA A 247 -31.49 -0.82 3.30
N GLU A 248 -31.21 0.14 2.40
CA GLU A 248 -32.07 0.51 1.26
C GLU A 248 -32.31 -0.68 0.31
N GLU A 249 -31.30 -1.52 0.10
CA GLU A 249 -31.37 -2.75 -0.70
C GLU A 249 -31.86 -3.99 0.09
N GLY A 250 -32.15 -3.84 1.39
CA GLY A 250 -32.59 -4.93 2.25
C GLY A 250 -31.52 -6.02 2.50
N ILE A 251 -30.23 -5.68 2.37
CA ILE A 251 -29.10 -6.59 2.57
C ILE A 251 -28.63 -6.49 4.03
N ASP A 252 -28.73 -7.59 4.78
CA ASP A 252 -28.12 -7.70 6.11
C ASP A 252 -26.71 -8.29 5.96
N PRO A 253 -25.63 -7.51 6.16
CA PRO A 253 -24.27 -8.00 5.92
C PRO A 253 -23.85 -9.16 6.84
N LYS A 254 -24.56 -9.41 7.94
CA LYS A 254 -24.31 -10.58 8.80
C LYS A 254 -24.96 -11.85 8.27
N LYS A 255 -26.08 -11.73 7.55
CA LYS A 255 -26.82 -12.87 6.97
C LYS A 255 -26.48 -13.10 5.51
N ASP A 256 -26.13 -12.03 4.79
CA ASP A 256 -25.84 -11.99 3.36
C ASP A 256 -24.45 -11.38 3.09
N PRO A 257 -23.36 -11.90 3.68
CA PRO A 257 -22.03 -11.31 3.55
C PRO A 257 -21.55 -11.28 2.09
N GLU A 258 -21.92 -12.26 1.26
CA GLU A 258 -21.58 -12.30 -0.16
C GLU A 258 -22.27 -11.19 -0.96
N LYS A 259 -23.55 -10.89 -0.66
CA LYS A 259 -24.27 -9.80 -1.32
C LYS A 259 -23.71 -8.45 -0.91
N ALA A 260 -23.39 -8.28 0.37
CA ALA A 260 -22.76 -7.05 0.86
C ALA A 260 -21.37 -6.84 0.22
N GLY A 261 -20.57 -7.90 0.11
CA GLY A 261 -19.27 -7.85 -0.56
C GLY A 261 -19.36 -7.55 -2.06
N ALA A 262 -20.32 -8.16 -2.76
CA ALA A 262 -20.61 -7.86 -4.16
C ALA A 262 -21.05 -6.41 -4.35
N MET A 263 -21.98 -5.93 -3.53
CA MET A 263 -22.45 -4.54 -3.59
C MET A 263 -21.31 -3.54 -3.31
N TRP A 264 -20.41 -3.84 -2.37
CA TRP A 264 -19.26 -3.01 -2.08
C TRP A 264 -18.38 -2.82 -3.31
N ILE A 265 -17.95 -3.92 -3.92
CA ILE A 265 -16.98 -3.86 -5.01
C ILE A 265 -17.58 -3.29 -6.31
N ASP A 266 -18.87 -3.57 -6.54
CA ASP A 266 -19.61 -3.04 -7.68
C ASP A 266 -19.91 -1.53 -7.54
N ASN A 267 -19.93 -1.01 -6.31
CA ASN A 267 -20.02 0.43 -6.07
C ASN A 267 -18.66 1.12 -6.08
N VAL A 268 -17.60 0.46 -5.61
CA VAL A 268 -16.29 1.10 -5.41
C VAL A 268 -15.49 1.28 -6.70
N TRP A 269 -15.57 0.37 -7.68
CA TRP A 269 -14.86 0.59 -8.95
C TRP A 269 -15.34 -0.18 -10.18
N HIS A 270 -16.05 -1.31 -10.03
CA HIS A 270 -16.35 -2.14 -11.20
C HIS A 270 -17.24 -1.46 -12.25
N GLY A 271 -16.94 -1.76 -13.52
CA GLY A 271 -17.88 -1.70 -14.63
C GLY A 271 -18.24 -0.30 -15.13
N ARG A 272 -17.75 0.78 -14.51
CA ARG A 272 -17.98 2.14 -14.98
C ARG A 272 -16.70 2.95 -14.88
N ALA A 273 -16.26 3.50 -16.02
CA ALA A 273 -15.08 4.34 -16.08
C ALA A 273 -15.43 5.79 -15.72
N PHE A 274 -14.49 6.48 -15.07
CA PHE A 274 -14.56 7.93 -14.87
C PHE A 274 -13.79 8.65 -15.97
N SER A 275 -14.23 9.86 -16.30
CA SER A 275 -13.55 10.76 -17.23
C SER A 275 -12.79 11.86 -16.49
N TRP A 276 -11.99 12.63 -17.24
CA TRP A 276 -11.30 13.82 -16.73
C TRP A 276 -12.25 14.85 -16.10
N GLU A 277 -13.52 14.89 -16.51
CA GLU A 277 -14.53 15.82 -16.00
C GLU A 277 -14.82 15.63 -14.51
N LYS A 278 -14.60 14.41 -13.98
CA LYS A 278 -14.78 14.11 -12.56
C LYS A 278 -13.62 14.61 -11.68
N MET A 279 -12.45 14.86 -12.27
CA MET A 279 -11.23 15.17 -11.54
C MET A 279 -11.28 16.51 -10.80
N PRO A 280 -11.76 17.63 -11.39
CA PRO A 280 -11.86 18.90 -10.67
C PRO A 280 -12.68 18.79 -9.39
N TRP A 281 -13.82 18.09 -9.44
CA TRP A 281 -14.65 17.85 -8.24
C TRP A 281 -13.88 17.04 -7.21
N LEU A 282 -13.30 15.90 -7.58
CA LEU A 282 -12.63 15.00 -6.63
C LEU A 282 -11.42 15.67 -5.96
N ILE A 283 -10.59 16.37 -6.76
CA ILE A 283 -9.41 17.10 -6.25
C ILE A 283 -9.86 18.20 -5.30
N LYS A 284 -10.88 18.98 -5.67
CA LYS A 284 -11.45 20.03 -4.82
C LYS A 284 -11.97 19.44 -3.51
N THR A 285 -12.78 18.39 -3.57
CA THR A 285 -13.33 17.70 -2.39
C THR A 285 -12.21 17.20 -1.48
N TRP A 286 -11.16 16.56 -2.01
CA TRP A 286 -10.02 16.14 -1.21
C TRP A 286 -9.29 17.33 -0.57
N LYS A 287 -8.98 18.39 -1.34
CA LYS A 287 -8.28 19.58 -0.83
C LYS A 287 -9.10 20.26 0.28
N GLU A 288 -10.42 20.40 0.12
CA GLU A 288 -11.31 20.96 1.14
C GLU A 288 -11.36 20.12 2.41
N LEU A 289 -11.54 18.80 2.28
CA LEU A 289 -11.63 17.91 3.44
C LEU A 289 -10.29 17.80 4.18
N SER A 290 -9.18 17.78 3.46
CA SER A 290 -7.86 17.48 4.02
C SER A 290 -7.09 18.72 4.49
N GLY A 291 -7.54 19.93 4.15
CA GLY A 291 -6.78 21.16 4.39
C GLY A 291 -5.66 21.37 3.37
N GLY A 292 -5.88 20.98 2.11
CA GLY A 292 -4.94 21.18 1.00
C GLY A 292 -3.86 20.11 0.86
N LYS A 293 -4.07 18.91 1.43
CA LYS A 293 -3.06 17.84 1.37
C LYS A 293 -2.89 17.27 -0.04
N PRO A 294 -1.73 16.64 -0.34
CA PRO A 294 -1.43 16.13 -1.68
C PRO A 294 -2.45 15.14 -2.24
N PHE A 295 -2.68 15.23 -3.55
CA PHE A 295 -3.47 14.31 -4.35
C PHE A 295 -2.58 13.78 -5.49
N CYS A 296 -2.65 12.49 -5.78
CA CYS A 296 -1.95 11.93 -6.93
C CYS A 296 -2.80 10.90 -7.67
N ILE A 297 -2.57 10.79 -8.98
CA ILE A 297 -3.19 9.79 -9.84
C ILE A 297 -2.19 8.65 -10.06
N LYS A 298 -2.63 7.42 -9.82
CA LYS A 298 -1.90 6.16 -10.04
C LYS A 298 -2.48 5.45 -11.26
N GLY A 299 -1.59 4.95 -12.12
CA GLY A 299 -1.94 4.15 -13.31
C GLY A 299 -1.37 4.68 -14.63
N TRP A 300 -0.54 5.71 -14.58
CA TRP A 300 0.07 6.30 -15.76
C TRP A 300 1.10 5.39 -16.41
N VAL A 301 1.02 5.25 -17.72
CA VAL A 301 2.00 4.53 -18.56
C VAL A 301 2.52 5.35 -19.74
N THR A 302 1.98 6.56 -19.99
CA THR A 302 2.43 7.46 -21.06
C THR A 302 2.66 8.90 -20.57
N SER A 303 3.57 9.62 -21.22
CA SER A 303 3.96 11.00 -20.84
C SER A 303 2.90 12.06 -21.19
N LEU A 304 2.15 11.89 -22.28
CA LEU A 304 1.05 12.77 -22.70
C LEU A 304 -0.02 12.93 -21.61
N LEU A 305 -0.28 11.81 -20.97
CA LEU A 305 -1.24 11.67 -19.91
C LEU A 305 -0.79 12.42 -18.64
N ALA A 306 0.50 12.36 -18.27
CA ALA A 306 1.06 13.14 -17.17
C ALA A 306 0.98 14.67 -17.38
N SER A 307 1.03 15.16 -18.63
CA SER A 307 0.87 16.59 -18.91
C SER A 307 -0.55 17.13 -18.70
N LEU A 308 -1.59 16.31 -18.94
CA LEU A 308 -2.99 16.73 -18.74
C LEU A 308 -3.33 16.98 -17.27
N ALA A 309 -2.71 16.22 -16.35
CA ALA A 309 -2.93 16.40 -14.91
C ALA A 309 -2.30 17.69 -14.36
N LYS A 310 -1.17 18.14 -14.93
CA LYS A 310 -0.52 19.40 -14.53
C LYS A 310 -1.24 20.66 -15.02
N LEU A 311 -2.12 20.53 -16.01
CA LEU A 311 -2.86 21.66 -16.58
C LEU A 311 -4.12 22.03 -15.78
N ASN A 312 -4.51 21.20 -14.79
CA ASN A 312 -5.71 21.37 -13.98
C ASN A 312 -5.43 21.66 -12.48
N ASP A 313 -4.16 21.90 -12.11
CA ASP A 313 -3.74 22.43 -10.81
C ASP A 313 -3.50 23.95 -10.90
#